data_AF-A0A1R3GCV6-F1
#
_entry.id   AF-A0A1R3GCV6-F1
#
_cell.length_a   1.000
_cell.length_b   1.000
_cell.length_c   1.000
_cell.angle_alpha   90.00
_cell.angle_beta   90.00
_cell.angle_gamma   90.00
#
_symmetry.space_group_name_H-M   'P 1'
#
loop_
_entity.id
_entity.type
_entity.pdbx_description
1 polymer ?
#
loop_
_entity_poly.entity_id
_entity_poly.type
_entity_poly.pdbx_seq_one_letter_code
_entity_poly.pdbx_strand_id
1 'polypeptide(L)'
;MAQLQVLLVTFPAQGHINPSLQFAKKLIGYGVHVTFMTAASALNRMNKTSTVDGLSYASFSDGYDEGFKRGTVEPDHYMVEKLKL
;
A
#
# COMPACT_ATOMS: atom_id res chain seq x y z
N MET A 1 16.46 -6.88 -22.71
CA MET A 1 15.79 -5.57 -22.79
C MET A 1 15.51 -5.10 -21.37
N ALA A 2 15.62 -3.80 -21.08
CA ALA A 2 15.32 -3.29 -19.75
C ALA A 2 13.80 -3.38 -19.49
N GLN A 3 13.42 -3.94 -18.34
CA GLN A 3 12.03 -4.07 -17.94
C GLN A 3 11.63 -2.87 -17.07
N LEU A 4 10.56 -2.18 -17.45
CA LEU A 4 10.07 -1.01 -16.71
C LEU A 4 9.54 -1.46 -15.35
N GLN A 5 10.03 -0.83 -14.28
CA GLN A 5 9.60 -1.07 -12.91
C GLN A 5 8.99 0.20 -12.34
N VAL A 6 7.81 0.09 -11.74
CA VAL A 6 7.06 1.20 -11.14
C VAL A 6 6.83 0.92 -9.67
N LEU A 7 7.23 1.86 -8.82
CA LEU A 7 6.84 1.88 -7.41
C LEU A 7 5.53 2.65 -7.29
N LEU A 8 4.45 1.96 -6.92
CA LEU A 8 3.13 2.55 -6.72
C LEU A 8 2.88 2.75 -5.23
N VAL A 9 3.00 3.99 -4.75
CA VAL A 9 2.81 4.36 -3.34
C VAL A 9 1.35 4.74 -3.10
N THR A 10 0.71 4.11 -2.13
CA THR A 10 -0.73 4.27 -1.88
C THR A 10 -1.01 4.59 -0.41
N PHE A 11 -1.87 5.60 -0.21
CA PHE A 11 -2.40 5.96 1.11
C PHE A 11 -3.11 4.76 1.77
N PRO A 12 -2.87 4.48 3.07
CA PRO A 12 -3.30 3.25 3.75
C PRO A 12 -4.80 3.24 4.13
N ALA A 13 -5.68 3.61 3.21
CA ALA A 13 -7.13 3.47 3.34
C ALA A 13 -7.72 2.61 2.21
N GLN A 14 -8.74 1.82 2.54
CA GLN A 14 -9.34 0.87 1.60
C GLN A 14 -9.84 1.54 0.30
N GLY A 15 -10.36 2.78 0.41
CA GLY A 15 -10.78 3.59 -0.73
C GLY A 15 -9.66 3.95 -1.71
N HIS A 16 -8.39 3.94 -1.26
CA HIS A 16 -7.21 4.16 -2.10
C HIS A 16 -6.55 2.84 -2.52
N ILE A 17 -6.49 1.85 -1.63
CA ILE A 17 -5.83 0.56 -1.88
C ILE A 17 -6.49 -0.18 -3.04
N ASN A 18 -7.82 -0.30 -3.04
CA ASN A 18 -8.51 -1.10 -4.06
C ASN A 18 -8.37 -0.50 -5.48
N PRO A 19 -8.63 0.80 -5.71
CA PRO A 19 -8.38 1.41 -7.02
C PRO A 19 -6.92 1.33 -7.44
N SER A 20 -5.98 1.52 -6.53
CA SER A 20 -4.54 1.47 -6.84
C SER A 20 -4.09 0.06 -7.23
N LEU A 21 -4.64 -0.99 -6.61
CA LEU A 21 -4.40 -2.38 -7.03
C LEU A 21 -5.01 -2.66 -8.43
N GLN A 22 -6.18 -2.11 -8.73
CA GLN A 22 -6.76 -2.24 -10.08
C GLN A 22 -5.92 -1.50 -11.12
N PHE A 23 -5.37 -0.34 -10.76
CA PHE A 23 -4.42 0.39 -11.60
C PHE A 23 -3.13 -0.41 -11.82
N ALA A 24 -2.54 -0.99 -10.77
CA ALA A 24 -1.38 -1.86 -10.86
C ALA A 24 -1.62 -3.05 -11.82
N LYS A 25 -2.78 -3.71 -11.72
CA LYS A 25 -3.16 -4.80 -12.65
C LYS A 25 -3.21 -4.35 -14.10
N LYS A 26 -3.69 -3.14 -14.38
CA LYS A 26 -3.68 -2.57 -15.74
C LYS A 26 -2.24 -2.35 -16.23
N LEU A 27 -1.36 -1.79 -15.40
CA LEU A 27 0.05 -1.60 -15.75
C LEU A 27 0.75 -2.92 -16.06
N ILE A 28 0.49 -3.96 -15.26
CA ILE A 28 1.02 -5.31 -15.48
C ILE A 28 0.52 -5.87 -16.83
N GLY A 29 -0.72 -5.62 -17.20
CA GLY A 29 -1.25 -5.96 -18.53
C GLY A 29 -0.49 -5.32 -19.70
N TYR A 30 0.26 -4.24 -19.46
CA TYR A 30 1.16 -3.61 -20.44
C TYR A 30 2.63 -4.06 -20.32
N GLY A 31 2.92 -5.10 -19.54
CA GLY A 31 4.26 -5.66 -19.36
C GLY A 31 5.13 -4.92 -18.33
N VAL A 32 4.53 -4.07 -17.50
CA VAL A 32 5.22 -3.31 -16.45
C VAL A 32 5.25 -4.11 -15.15
N HIS A 33 6.41 -4.17 -14.49
CA HIS A 33 6.50 -4.69 -13.13
C HIS A 33 6.11 -3.61 -12.13
N VAL A 34 5.19 -3.92 -11.22
CA VAL A 34 4.71 -2.99 -10.21
C VAL A 34 5.09 -3.49 -8.83
N THR A 35 5.76 -2.63 -8.06
CA THR A 35 5.90 -2.79 -6.61
C THR A 35 4.84 -1.93 -5.94
N PHE A 36 3.82 -2.56 -5.38
CA PHE A 36 2.78 -1.89 -4.62
C PHE A 36 3.27 -1.61 -3.20
N MET A 37 3.33 -0.34 -2.81
CA MET A 37 3.83 0.09 -1.51
C MET A 37 2.77 0.87 -0.73
N THR A 38 2.56 0.50 0.53
CA THR A 38 1.67 1.20 1.47
C THR A 38 2.19 1.07 2.90
N ALA A 39 1.55 1.70 3.88
CA ALA A 39 1.97 1.60 5.27
C ALA A 39 1.97 0.14 5.76
N ALA A 40 2.93 -0.23 6.61
CA ALA A 40 3.05 -1.58 7.16
C ALA A 40 1.73 -2.07 7.79
N SER A 41 1.04 -1.20 8.52
CA SER A 41 -0.25 -1.53 9.13
C SER A 41 -1.34 -1.92 8.13
N ALA A 42 -1.36 -1.27 6.96
CA ALA A 42 -2.33 -1.58 5.92
C ALA A 42 -1.92 -2.86 5.20
N LEU A 43 -0.64 -2.99 4.84
CA LEU A 43 -0.12 -4.15 4.13
C LEU A 43 -0.30 -5.45 4.94
N ASN A 44 -0.15 -5.39 6.27
CA ASN A 44 -0.37 -6.52 7.17
C ASN A 44 -1.83 -6.96 7.26
N ARG A 45 -2.78 -6.04 6.98
CA ARG A 45 -4.22 -6.31 6.98
C ARG A 45 -4.76 -6.72 5.60
N MET A 46 -3.94 -6.63 4.55
CA MET A 46 -4.33 -7.04 3.22
C MET A 46 -4.25 -8.55 3.07
N ASN A 47 -5.32 -9.15 2.52
CA ASN A 47 -5.29 -10.55 2.09
C ASN A 47 -4.49 -10.66 0.79
N LYS A 48 -3.23 -11.09 0.88
CA LYS A 48 -2.31 -11.28 -0.26
C LYS A 48 -2.56 -12.62 -0.98
N THR A 49 -3.82 -12.97 -1.20
CA THR A 49 -4.24 -14.31 -1.66
C THR A 49 -4.00 -14.58 -3.14
N SER A 50 -3.53 -13.58 -3.90
CA SER A 50 -3.25 -13.74 -5.33
C SER A 50 -1.81 -13.34 -5.66
N THR A 51 -1.02 -14.32 -6.04
CA THR A 51 0.30 -14.13 -6.66
C THR A 51 0.07 -13.74 -8.12
N VAL A 52 -0.01 -12.43 -8.37
CA VAL A 52 -0.07 -11.89 -9.74
C VAL A 52 1.35 -11.75 -10.23
N ASP A 53 1.69 -12.42 -11.33
CA ASP A 53 3.00 -12.25 -11.98
C ASP A 53 3.19 -10.78 -12.39
N GLY A 54 4.37 -10.21 -12.12
CA GLY A 54 4.62 -8.78 -12.28
C GLY A 54 4.16 -7.89 -11.12
N LEU A 55 3.56 -8.42 -10.05
CA LEU A 55 3.19 -7.66 -8.84
C LEU A 55 4.05 -8.06 -7.63
N SER A 56 4.73 -7.09 -7.05
CA SER A 56 5.44 -7.21 -5.77
C SER A 56 4.84 -6.29 -4.72
N TYR A 57 5.11 -6.55 -3.44
CA TYR A 57 4.63 -5.73 -2.33
C TYR A 57 5.81 -5.20 -1.49
N ALA A 58 5.71 -3.95 -1.05
CA ALA A 58 6.62 -3.34 -0.10
C ALA A 58 5.82 -2.56 0.95
N SER A 59 6.44 -2.25 2.09
CA SER A 59 5.84 -1.36 3.09
C SER A 59 6.83 -0.33 3.59
N PHE A 60 6.30 0.81 4.02
CA PHE A 60 7.02 1.80 4.80
C PHE A 60 6.39 1.93 6.20
N SER A 61 7.16 2.45 7.15
CA SER A 61 6.65 2.79 8.47
C SER A 61 6.04 4.18 8.47
N ASP A 62 4.89 4.34 9.11
CA ASP A 62 4.23 5.63 9.32
C ASP A 62 4.03 5.95 10.81
N GLY A 63 4.83 5.32 11.67
CA GLY A 63 4.74 5.45 13.12
C GLY A 63 3.66 4.57 13.77
N TYR A 64 2.83 3.89 12.97
CA TYR A 64 1.72 3.06 13.45
C TYR A 64 1.70 1.68 12.80
N ASP A 65 2.84 0.98 12.74
CA ASP A 65 3.00 -0.27 11.98
C ASP A 65 2.08 -1.42 12.46
N GLU A 66 1.72 -1.42 13.74
CA GLU A 66 0.76 -2.37 14.33
C GLU A 66 -0.71 -1.92 14.16
N GLY A 67 -0.95 -0.78 13.51
CA GLY A 67 -2.24 -0.15 13.34
C GLY A 67 -2.68 0.69 14.54
N PHE A 68 -3.88 1.27 14.43
CA PHE A 68 -4.46 2.09 15.48
C PHE A 68 -4.95 1.26 16.67
N LYS A 69 -4.38 1.50 17.86
CA LYS A 69 -4.83 0.92 19.13
C LYS A 69 -5.65 1.94 19.90
N ARG A 70 -6.96 1.69 20.03
CA ARG A 70 -7.87 2.55 20.81
C ARG A 70 -7.34 2.73 22.23
N GLY A 71 -7.33 3.98 22.72
CA GLY A 71 -6.91 4.34 24.09
C GLY A 71 -5.40 4.56 24.28
N THR A 72 -4.58 4.35 23.25
CA THR A 72 -3.14 4.67 23.31
C THR A 72 -2.78 5.98 22.62
N VAL A 73 -3.61 6.42 21.66
CA VAL A 73 -3.37 7.58 20.82
C VAL A 73 -4.69 8.29 20.53
N GLU A 74 -4.67 9.62 20.62
CA GLU A 74 -5.80 10.49 20.25
C GLU A 74 -6.13 10.30 18.75
N PRO A 75 -7.41 10.09 18.38
CA PRO A 75 -7.81 9.85 16.99
C PRO A 75 -7.32 10.93 16.02
N ASP A 76 -7.36 12.20 16.41
CA ASP A 76 -6.95 13.31 15.56
C ASP A 76 -5.45 13.30 15.28
N HIS A 77 -4.64 12.94 16.28
CA HIS A 77 -3.20 12.81 16.12
C HIS A 77 -2.85 11.69 15.13
N TYR A 78 -3.54 10.55 15.24
CA TYR A 78 -3.40 9.44 14.29
C TYR A 78 -3.76 9.86 12.87
N MET A 79 -4.86 10.60 12.67
CA MET A 79 -5.28 11.04 11.34
C MET A 79 -4.29 12.04 10.72
N VAL A 80 -3.77 12.99 11.50
CA VAL A 80 -2.76 13.94 11.03
C VAL A 80 -1.48 13.21 10.60
N GLU A 81 -1.01 12.22 11.36
CA GLU A 81 0.20 11.49 11.00
C GLU A 81 0.03 10.71 9.69
N LYS A 82 -1.14 10.11 9.46
CA LYS A 82 -1.44 9.41 8.20
C LYS A 82 -1.41 10.33 6.99
N LEU A 83 -1.78 11.60 7.15
CA LEU A 83 -1.79 12.59 6.07
C LEU A 83 -0.40 13.14 5.72
N LYS A 84 0.67 12.79 6.47
CA LYS A 84 2.04 13.23 6.17
C LYS A 84 2.73 12.40 5.08
N LEU A 85 1.99 11.55 4.39
CA LEU A 85 2.47 10.75 3.26
C LEU A 85 2.55 11.54 1.96
#